data_AF-A0AAW1U278-F1
#
_entry.id   AF-A0AAW1U278-F1
#
_cell.length_a   1.000
_cell.length_b   1.000
_cell.length_c   1.000
_cell.angle_alpha   90.00
_cell.angle_beta   90.00
_cell.angle_gamma   90.00
#
_symmetry.space_group_name_H-M   'P 1'
#
loop_
_entity.id
_entity.type
_entity.pdbx_description
1 polymer ?
#
loop_
_entity_poly.entity_id
_entity_poly.type
_entity_poly.pdbx_seq_one_letter_code
_entity_poly.pdbx_strand_id
1 'polypeptide(L)'
;MNIKHRYYLQRRKLNRVVQQNKNKKQEILNLKNQCAEIEEEILTAKIADLPPLQQETVQNCLSAAKAKCTKQRRYSIEWVYECLLMSIKSNTLYEHIREKDILPLPCKDTLMRYIQKLDSAFGFPKAIFDTLKLKTSRMEVYMKRGILSVDEIALSEGVAINRKTLQLEGFVDLGDYTPEQLRHTRADHALVFMFQPFQGKWVQVVGLFLSKDSVTSEILQKLLMECTILLEFDRYIEFSYMYFHQN
;
A
#
# COMPACT_ATOMS: atom_id res chain seq x y z
N MET A 1 1.62 46.84 54.27
CA MET A 1 1.16 45.43 54.41
C MET A 1 2.35 44.55 54.78
N ASN A 2 2.25 43.79 55.86
CA ASN A 2 3.34 43.02 56.46
C ASN A 2 3.78 41.87 55.52
N ILE A 3 5.06 41.83 55.14
CA ILE A 3 5.65 40.85 54.19
C ILE A 3 5.37 39.41 54.65
N LYS A 4 5.37 39.16 55.97
CA LYS A 4 5.00 37.86 56.56
C LYS A 4 3.57 37.43 56.23
N HIS A 5 2.62 38.37 56.21
CA HIS A 5 1.22 38.07 55.90
C HIS A 5 1.04 37.71 54.42
N ARG A 6 1.71 38.42 53.51
CA ARG A 6 1.70 38.13 52.08
C ARG A 6 2.31 36.75 51.78
N TYR A 7 3.44 36.43 52.43
CA TYR A 7 4.10 35.12 52.36
C TYR A 7 3.19 34.00 52.89
N TYR A 8 2.51 34.21 54.02
CA TYR A 8 1.56 33.26 54.59
C TYR A 8 0.38 32.96 53.66
N LEU A 9 -0.21 34.00 53.05
CA LEU A 9 -1.29 33.84 52.07
C LEU A 9 -0.83 33.10 50.81
N GLN A 10 0.39 33.38 50.33
CA GLN A 10 1.00 32.65 49.20
C GLN A 10 1.22 31.18 49.53
N ARG A 11 1.70 30.87 50.74
CA ARG A 11 1.91 29.47 51.20
C ARG A 11 0.60 28.71 51.36
N ARG A 12 -0.48 29.35 51.82
CA ARG A 12 -1.83 28.75 51.84
C ARG A 12 -2.35 28.47 50.43
N LYS A 13 -2.17 29.40 49.47
CA LYS A 13 -2.52 29.16 48.07
C LYS A 13 -1.73 27.99 47.48
N LEU A 14 -0.42 27.94 47.72
CA LEU A 14 0.44 26.85 47.25
C LEU A 14 -0.01 25.50 47.82
N ASN A 15 -0.28 25.42 49.13
CA ASN A 15 -0.76 24.19 49.76
C ASN A 15 -2.11 23.73 49.22
N ARG A 16 -3.04 24.66 48.90
CA ARG A 16 -4.32 24.32 48.26
C ARG A 16 -4.10 23.73 46.86
N VAL A 17 -3.24 24.33 46.04
CA VAL A 17 -2.93 23.85 44.69
C VAL A 17 -2.24 22.49 44.75
N VAL A 18 -1.31 22.29 45.69
CA VAL A 18 -0.64 21.00 45.91
C VAL A 18 -1.66 19.92 46.30
N GLN A 19 -2.60 20.23 47.18
CA GLN A 19 -3.65 19.29 47.58
C GLN A 19 -4.60 18.96 46.43
N GLN A 20 -5.00 19.96 45.63
CA GLN A 20 -5.81 19.74 44.43
C GLN A 20 -5.08 18.87 43.40
N ASN A 21 -3.79 19.09 43.19
CA ASN A 21 -2.98 18.26 42.29
C ASN A 21 -2.84 16.82 42.80
N LYS A 22 -2.76 16.61 44.13
CA LYS A 22 -2.79 15.26 44.72
C LYS A 22 -4.12 14.57 44.48
N ASN A 23 -5.24 15.25 44.75
CA ASN A 23 -6.58 14.68 44.54
C ASN A 23 -6.81 14.33 43.06
N LYS A 24 -6.46 15.22 42.13
CA LYS A 24 -6.56 14.98 40.69
C LYS A 24 -5.67 13.82 40.22
N LYS A 25 -4.45 13.69 40.77
CA LYS A 25 -3.58 12.53 40.48
C LYS A 25 -4.20 11.21 40.95
N GLN A 26 -4.84 11.22 42.13
CA GLN A 26 -5.55 10.06 42.66
C GLN A 26 -6.76 9.70 41.81
N GLU A 27 -7.52 10.70 41.36
CA GLU A 27 -8.66 10.55 40.47
C GLU A 27 -8.26 9.97 39.10
N ILE A 28 -7.16 10.47 38.51
CA ILE A 28 -6.58 9.89 37.29
C ILE A 28 -6.16 8.43 37.50
N LEU A 29 -5.59 8.10 38.66
CA LEU A 29 -5.19 6.72 38.98
C LEU A 29 -6.41 5.79 39.08
N ASN A 30 -7.47 6.24 39.76
CA ASN A 30 -8.72 5.49 39.87
C ASN A 30 -9.37 5.27 38.51
N LEU A 31 -9.45 6.31 37.67
CA LEU A 31 -9.97 6.21 36.30
C LEU A 31 -9.12 5.25 35.44
N LYS A 32 -7.80 5.27 35.59
CA LYS A 32 -6.92 4.32 34.89
C LYS A 32 -7.15 2.87 35.30
N ASN A 33 -7.37 2.63 36.60
CA ASN A 33 -7.68 1.29 37.10
C ASN A 33 -9.05 0.82 36.60
N GLN A 34 -10.06 1.70 36.62
CA GLN A 34 -11.37 1.41 36.03
C GLN A 34 -11.27 1.11 34.53
N CYS A 35 -10.46 1.85 33.77
CA CYS A 35 -10.24 1.57 32.35
C CYS A 35 -9.44 0.28 32.09
N ALA A 36 -8.60 -0.16 33.03
CA ALA A 36 -7.86 -1.43 32.93
C ALA A 36 -8.74 -2.65 33.26
N GLU A 37 -9.78 -2.45 34.07
CA GLU A 37 -10.80 -3.45 34.44
C GLU A 37 -11.88 -3.63 33.37
N ILE A 38 -12.06 -2.68 32.44
CA ILE A 38 -12.99 -2.85 31.32
C ILE A 38 -12.49 -3.99 30.43
N GLU A 39 -13.24 -5.10 30.43
CA GLU A 39 -12.98 -6.26 29.59
C GLU A 39 -13.01 -5.89 28.10
N GLU A 40 -12.09 -6.47 27.32
CA GLU A 40 -12.02 -6.28 25.88
C GLU A 40 -13.33 -6.70 25.17
N GLU A 41 -14.12 -7.57 25.78
CA GLU A 41 -15.43 -8.03 25.30
C GLU A 41 -16.51 -6.94 25.30
N ILE A 42 -16.50 -6.02 26.28
CA ILE A 42 -17.44 -4.90 26.32
C ILE A 42 -17.10 -3.88 25.22
N LEU A 43 -15.81 -3.76 24.90
CA LEU A 43 -15.33 -2.88 23.85
C LEU A 43 -15.66 -3.44 22.46
N THR A 44 -15.46 -4.73 22.21
CA THR A 44 -15.83 -5.36 20.94
C THR A 44 -17.35 -5.31 20.71
N ALA A 45 -18.16 -5.52 21.75
CA ALA A 45 -19.62 -5.39 21.64
C ALA A 45 -20.08 -3.97 21.26
N LYS A 46 -19.43 -2.92 21.79
CA LYS A 46 -19.74 -1.52 21.44
C LYS A 46 -19.20 -1.09 20.08
N ILE A 47 -18.14 -1.75 19.60
CA ILE A 47 -17.52 -1.47 18.30
C ILE A 47 -18.25 -2.22 17.17
N ALA A 48 -19.01 -3.28 17.48
CA ALA A 48 -19.71 -4.11 16.49
C ALA A 48 -20.66 -3.33 15.58
N ASP A 49 -21.26 -2.24 16.08
CA ASP A 49 -22.17 -1.39 15.30
C ASP A 49 -21.44 -0.52 14.24
N LEU A 50 -20.11 -0.39 14.33
CA LEU A 50 -19.32 0.43 13.42
C LEU A 50 -18.93 -0.34 12.15
N PRO A 51 -18.71 0.35 11.01
CA PRO A 51 -18.12 -0.24 9.81
C PRO A 51 -16.77 -0.92 10.09
N PRO A 52 -16.43 -2.02 9.40
CA PRO A 52 -15.23 -2.83 9.69
C PRO A 52 -13.92 -2.04 9.77
N LEU A 53 -13.73 -1.08 8.87
CA LEU A 53 -12.53 -0.23 8.86
C LEU A 53 -12.45 0.70 10.08
N GLN A 54 -13.60 1.19 10.53
CA GLN A 54 -13.68 2.01 11.74
C GLN A 54 -13.41 1.16 12.98
N GLN A 55 -13.87 -0.11 12.99
CA GLN A 55 -13.54 -1.06 14.05
C GLN A 55 -12.03 -1.25 14.17
N GLU A 56 -11.35 -1.53 13.06
CA GLU A 56 -9.89 -1.67 13.04
C GLU A 56 -9.18 -0.38 13.48
N THR A 57 -9.65 0.78 13.01
CA THR A 57 -9.07 2.07 13.40
C THR A 57 -9.16 2.28 14.90
N VAL A 58 -10.32 2.01 15.50
CA VAL A 58 -10.54 2.13 16.95
C VAL A 58 -9.69 1.13 17.72
N GLN A 59 -9.61 -0.13 17.28
CA GLN A 59 -8.75 -1.15 17.89
C GLN A 59 -7.27 -0.76 17.84
N ASN A 60 -6.81 -0.18 16.72
CA ASN A 60 -5.45 0.34 16.57
C ASN A 60 -5.20 1.55 17.49
N CYS A 61 -6.18 2.46 17.64
CA CYS A 61 -6.11 3.57 18.60
C CYS A 61 -6.02 3.09 20.04
N LEU A 62 -6.82 2.10 20.43
CA LEU A 62 -6.78 1.48 21.76
C LEU A 62 -5.44 0.78 22.00
N SER A 63 -4.95 0.02 21.03
CA SER A 63 -3.64 -0.63 21.09
C SER A 63 -2.51 0.39 21.20
N ALA A 64 -2.60 1.51 20.48
CA ALA A 64 -1.65 2.60 20.55
C ALA A 64 -1.68 3.32 21.90
N ALA A 65 -2.84 3.41 22.55
CA ALA A 65 -2.98 3.96 23.90
C ALA A 65 -2.45 3.02 24.99
N LYS A 66 -2.61 1.70 24.82
CA LYS A 66 -2.07 0.68 25.72
C LYS A 66 -0.53 0.53 25.59
N ALA A 67 0.01 0.79 24.41
CA ALA A 67 1.43 0.60 24.13
C ALA A 67 2.33 1.56 24.93
N LYS A 68 3.37 1.02 25.58
CA LYS A 68 4.37 1.81 26.32
C LYS A 68 5.26 2.67 25.41
N CYS A 69 5.41 2.28 24.14
CA CYS A 69 6.26 2.97 23.17
C CYS A 69 5.59 3.02 21.79
N THR A 70 5.73 4.15 21.11
CA THR A 70 5.23 4.38 19.75
C THR A 70 5.84 3.42 18.71
N LYS A 71 7.04 2.88 18.97
CA LYS A 71 7.81 2.05 18.03
C LYS A 71 7.44 0.56 18.02
N GLN A 72 6.68 0.06 19.00
CA GLN A 72 6.36 -1.37 19.14
C GLN A 72 4.92 -1.71 18.76
N ARG A 73 4.26 -0.83 17.98
CA ARG A 73 2.90 -1.06 17.51
C ARG A 73 2.86 -2.19 16.49
N ARG A 74 1.93 -3.13 16.67
CA ARG A 74 1.61 -4.17 15.69
C ARG A 74 0.35 -3.77 14.96
N TYR A 75 0.32 -4.03 13.66
CA TYR A 75 -0.79 -3.68 12.78
C TYR A 75 -1.33 -4.94 12.12
N SER A 76 -2.65 -5.01 11.92
CA SER A 76 -3.27 -6.00 11.05
C SER A 76 -2.80 -5.80 9.61
N ILE A 77 -2.89 -6.86 8.79
CA ILE A 77 -2.44 -6.79 7.39
C ILE A 77 -3.41 -5.90 6.59
N GLU A 78 -4.69 -6.03 6.87
CA GLU A 78 -5.80 -5.26 6.32
C GLU A 78 -5.60 -3.76 6.57
N TRP A 79 -5.29 -3.37 7.81
CA TRP A 79 -4.99 -1.98 8.14
C TRP A 79 -3.76 -1.43 7.41
N VAL A 80 -2.73 -2.26 7.24
CA VAL A 80 -1.53 -1.86 6.49
C VAL A 80 -1.86 -1.64 5.00
N TYR A 81 -2.73 -2.46 4.41
CA TYR A 81 -3.17 -2.25 3.03
C TYR A 81 -3.99 -0.97 2.87
N GLU A 82 -4.87 -0.65 3.81
CA GLU A 82 -5.60 0.61 3.79
C GLU A 82 -4.65 1.81 3.96
N CYS A 83 -3.67 1.71 4.86
CA CYS A 83 -2.61 2.71 5.00
C CYS A 83 -1.79 2.88 3.71
N LEU A 84 -1.52 1.78 3.00
CA LEU A 84 -0.83 1.79 1.72
C LEU A 84 -1.65 2.51 0.65
N LEU A 85 -2.94 2.19 0.54
CA LEU A 85 -3.88 2.86 -0.37
C LEU A 85 -4.00 4.36 -0.07
N MET A 86 -4.05 4.74 1.20
CA MET A 86 -4.01 6.15 1.61
C MET A 86 -2.72 6.84 1.18
N SER A 87 -1.57 6.19 1.39
CA SER A 87 -0.27 6.73 0.99
C SER A 87 -0.14 6.90 -0.53
N ILE A 88 -0.73 6.00 -1.32
CA ILE A 88 -0.76 6.09 -2.78
C ILE A 88 -1.64 7.27 -3.23
N LYS A 89 -2.79 7.48 -2.59
CA LYS A 89 -3.68 8.61 -2.91
C LYS A 89 -3.06 9.96 -2.57
N SER A 90 -2.43 10.08 -1.40
CA SER A 90 -1.73 11.30 -0.99
C SER A 90 -0.70 11.01 0.10
N ASN A 91 0.58 11.01 -0.29
CA ASN A 91 1.66 10.84 0.66
C ASN A 91 1.79 12.04 1.63
N THR A 92 1.52 13.27 1.17
CA THR A 92 1.60 14.47 2.02
C THR A 92 0.54 14.46 3.10
N LEU A 93 -0.70 14.07 2.78
CA LEU A 93 -1.76 13.92 3.76
C LEU A 93 -1.44 12.79 4.75
N TYR A 94 -0.91 11.66 4.26
CA TYR A 94 -0.51 10.55 5.11
C TYR A 94 0.54 10.97 6.15
N GLU A 95 1.58 11.70 5.71
CA GLU A 95 2.60 12.24 6.62
C GLU A 95 2.02 13.24 7.61
N HIS A 96 1.14 14.14 7.16
CA HIS A 96 0.49 15.10 8.05
C HIS A 96 -0.30 14.41 9.17
N ILE A 97 -1.12 13.41 8.84
CA ILE A 97 -1.93 12.66 9.81
C ILE A 97 -1.03 11.94 10.81
N ARG A 98 0.09 11.37 10.34
CA ARG A 98 1.05 10.65 11.16
C ARG A 98 1.86 11.59 12.07
N GLU A 99 2.38 12.70 11.55
CA GLU A 99 3.18 13.67 12.33
C GLU A 99 2.38 14.38 13.41
N LYS A 100 1.08 14.59 13.16
CA LYS A 100 0.15 15.17 14.13
C LYS A 100 -0.43 14.14 15.10
N ASP A 101 -0.02 12.87 15.00
CA ASP A 101 -0.53 11.75 15.79
C ASP A 101 -2.07 11.67 15.80
N ILE A 102 -2.71 12.07 14.69
CA ILE A 102 -4.18 12.04 14.56
C ILE A 102 -4.68 10.60 14.53
N LEU A 103 -3.93 9.72 13.85
CA LEU A 103 -4.17 8.28 13.82
C LEU A 103 -2.85 7.51 14.03
N PRO A 104 -2.90 6.31 14.64
CA PRO A 104 -1.72 5.47 14.85
C PRO A 104 -1.30 4.80 13.53
N LEU A 105 -0.71 5.56 12.61
CA LEU A 105 -0.30 5.07 11.30
C LEU A 105 1.10 4.43 11.31
N PRO A 106 1.33 3.37 10.51
CA PRO A 106 2.68 2.84 10.25
C PRO A 106 3.65 3.90 9.71
N CYS A 107 4.96 3.69 9.91
CA CYS A 107 5.95 4.51 9.23
C CYS A 107 6.10 4.11 7.76
N LYS A 108 6.63 5.03 6.94
CA LYS A 108 6.93 4.76 5.52
C LYS A 108 7.78 3.52 5.33
N ASP A 109 8.81 3.32 6.15
CA ASP A 109 9.64 2.11 6.08
C ASP A 109 8.84 0.84 6.30
N THR A 110 7.81 0.90 7.17
CA THR A 110 6.91 -0.23 7.36
C THR A 110 6.08 -0.47 6.11
N LEU A 111 5.48 0.55 5.50
CA LEU A 111 4.76 0.39 4.24
C LEU A 111 5.66 -0.16 3.13
N MET A 112 6.88 0.38 3.00
CA MET A 112 7.86 -0.06 2.00
C MET A 112 8.27 -1.52 2.20
N ARG A 113 8.41 -2.00 3.44
CA ARG A 113 8.65 -3.43 3.69
C ARG A 113 7.51 -4.32 3.19
N TYR A 114 6.27 -3.85 3.19
CA TYR A 114 5.14 -4.61 2.64
C TYR A 114 5.13 -4.56 1.11
N ILE A 115 5.42 -3.40 0.51
CA ILE A 115 5.60 -3.30 -0.95
C ILE A 115 6.73 -4.22 -1.43
N GLN A 116 7.85 -4.26 -0.73
CA GLN A 116 9.01 -5.10 -1.05
C GLN A 116 8.73 -6.61 -1.00
N LYS A 117 7.64 -7.04 -0.34
CA LYS A 117 7.20 -8.44 -0.38
C LYS A 117 6.50 -8.79 -1.69
N LEU A 118 5.99 -7.80 -2.42
CA LEU A 118 5.46 -8.01 -3.76
C LEU A 118 6.66 -8.24 -4.69
N ASP A 119 6.60 -9.31 -5.48
CA ASP A 119 7.64 -9.59 -6.45
C ASP A 119 7.50 -8.61 -7.61
N SER A 120 8.49 -7.73 -7.76
CA SER A 120 8.66 -6.84 -8.90
C SER A 120 9.48 -7.56 -9.96
N ALA A 121 8.83 -8.38 -10.77
CA ALA A 121 9.48 -8.98 -11.93
C ALA A 121 8.97 -8.28 -13.19
N PHE A 122 9.91 -7.90 -14.07
CA PHE A 122 9.61 -7.63 -15.47
C PHE A 122 9.13 -8.95 -16.11
N GLY A 123 8.31 -8.84 -17.15
CA GLY A 123 7.65 -9.96 -17.79
C GLY A 123 6.15 -10.02 -17.51
N PHE A 124 5.62 -11.24 -17.59
CA PHE A 124 4.22 -11.58 -17.32
C PHE A 124 4.09 -12.17 -15.91
N PRO A 125 3.77 -11.35 -14.88
CA PRO A 125 3.69 -11.83 -13.51
C PRO A 125 2.47 -12.72 -13.27
N LYS A 126 2.71 -13.99 -12.94
CA LYS A 126 1.66 -14.99 -12.66
C LYS A 126 0.63 -14.53 -11.62
N ALA A 127 1.06 -13.81 -10.59
CA ALA A 127 0.17 -13.29 -9.55
C ALA A 127 -0.96 -12.39 -10.09
N ILE A 128 -0.69 -11.64 -11.17
CA ILE A 128 -1.71 -10.80 -11.83
C ILE A 128 -2.73 -11.69 -12.53
N PHE A 129 -2.30 -12.71 -13.27
CA PHE A 129 -3.18 -13.65 -13.95
C PHE A 129 -4.03 -14.46 -12.95
N ASP A 130 -3.45 -14.90 -11.83
CA ASP A 130 -4.19 -15.56 -10.75
C ASP A 130 -5.26 -14.64 -10.13
N THR A 131 -4.95 -13.34 -9.98
CA THR A 131 -5.92 -12.35 -9.50
C THR A 131 -7.03 -12.09 -10.52
N LEU A 132 -6.67 -12.01 -11.80
CA LEU A 132 -7.62 -11.91 -12.91
C LEU A 132 -8.53 -13.15 -12.96
N LYS A 133 -8.01 -14.35 -12.71
CA LYS A 133 -8.80 -15.59 -12.59
C LYS A 133 -9.94 -15.45 -11.59
N LEU A 134 -9.59 -15.02 -10.38
CA LEU A 134 -10.55 -14.86 -9.29
C LEU A 134 -11.61 -13.83 -9.63
N LYS A 135 -11.21 -12.70 -10.22
CA LYS A 135 -12.14 -11.66 -10.66
C LYS A 135 -13.08 -12.15 -11.77
N THR A 136 -12.53 -12.79 -12.80
CA THR A 136 -13.27 -13.22 -13.98
C THR A 136 -14.15 -14.45 -13.74
N SER A 137 -13.84 -15.28 -12.72
CA SER A 137 -14.69 -16.39 -12.29
C SER A 137 -16.11 -15.95 -11.90
N ARG A 138 -16.28 -14.69 -11.48
CA ARG A 138 -17.54 -14.09 -11.05
C ARG A 138 -18.25 -13.32 -12.16
N MET A 139 -17.67 -13.29 -13.36
CA MET A 139 -18.16 -12.49 -14.49
C MET A 139 -18.79 -13.37 -15.57
N GLU A 140 -19.82 -12.84 -16.22
CA GLU A 140 -20.44 -13.45 -17.39
C GLU A 140 -19.51 -13.36 -18.61
N VAL A 141 -19.64 -14.32 -19.55
CA VAL A 141 -18.70 -14.49 -20.66
C VAL A 141 -18.53 -13.24 -21.52
N TYR A 142 -19.60 -12.52 -21.82
CA TYR A 142 -19.53 -11.31 -22.65
C TYR A 142 -18.81 -10.15 -21.95
N MET A 143 -18.78 -10.11 -20.61
CA MET A 143 -18.04 -9.09 -19.84
C MET A 143 -16.54 -9.34 -19.84
N LYS A 144 -16.12 -10.55 -20.20
CA LYS A 144 -14.71 -10.95 -20.28
C LYS A 144 -14.05 -10.44 -21.56
N ARG A 145 -14.83 -9.95 -22.53
CA ARG A 145 -14.30 -9.47 -23.81
C ARG A 145 -13.69 -8.09 -23.66
N GLY A 146 -12.55 -7.87 -24.30
CA GLY A 146 -11.84 -6.59 -24.23
C GLY A 146 -10.78 -6.40 -25.29
N ILE A 147 -10.02 -5.33 -25.11
CA ILE A 147 -8.89 -4.89 -25.91
C ILE A 147 -7.62 -5.18 -25.12
N LEU A 148 -6.61 -5.72 -25.79
CA LEU A 148 -5.23 -5.71 -25.33
C LEU A 148 -4.54 -4.53 -26.01
N SER A 149 -4.14 -3.55 -25.20
CA SER A 149 -3.38 -2.38 -25.62
C SER A 149 -1.91 -2.60 -25.29
N VAL A 150 -1.05 -2.27 -26.23
CA VAL A 150 0.41 -2.36 -26.07
C VAL A 150 1.01 -1.03 -26.50
N ASP A 151 1.84 -0.45 -25.65
CA ASP A 151 2.47 0.84 -25.91
C ASP A 151 3.85 0.92 -25.24
N GLU A 152 4.71 1.80 -25.76
CA GLU A 152 6.05 2.06 -25.25
C GLU A 152 6.10 3.40 -24.51
N ILE A 153 6.69 3.40 -23.32
CA ILE A 153 6.86 4.60 -22.49
C ILE A 153 8.34 4.91 -22.37
N ALA A 154 8.75 6.11 -22.80
CA ALA A 154 10.12 6.58 -22.62
C ALA A 154 10.48 6.71 -21.13
N LEU A 155 11.66 6.21 -20.77
CA LEU A 155 12.24 6.19 -19.44
C LEU A 155 13.56 6.96 -19.44
N SER A 156 13.93 7.48 -18.27
CA SER A 156 15.30 7.95 -18.05
C SER A 156 16.22 6.77 -17.80
N GLU A 157 17.28 6.64 -18.58
CA GLU A 157 18.29 5.61 -18.36
C GLU A 157 18.90 5.72 -16.95
N GLY A 158 18.94 4.61 -16.23
CA GLY A 158 19.51 4.56 -14.90
C GLY A 158 19.76 3.12 -14.50
N VAL A 159 20.85 2.90 -13.75
CA VAL A 159 21.17 1.59 -13.19
C VAL A 159 21.12 1.69 -11.67
N ALA A 160 20.33 0.82 -11.05
CA ALA A 160 20.17 0.76 -9.61
C ALA A 160 20.48 -0.65 -9.10
N ILE A 161 21.02 -0.75 -7.89
CA ILE A 161 21.18 -2.04 -7.23
C ILE A 161 19.94 -2.29 -6.39
N ASN A 162 19.21 -3.35 -6.72
CA ASN A 162 18.15 -3.85 -5.85
C ASN A 162 18.80 -4.52 -4.64
N ARG A 163 18.69 -3.89 -3.47
CA ARG A 163 19.32 -4.38 -2.23
C ARG A 163 18.75 -5.71 -1.73
N LYS A 164 17.56 -6.11 -2.18
CA LYS A 164 16.91 -7.38 -1.79
C LYS A 164 17.43 -8.54 -2.61
N THR A 165 17.48 -8.40 -3.93
CA THR A 165 17.94 -9.45 -4.86
C THR A 165 19.46 -9.40 -5.08
N LEU A 166 20.10 -8.29 -4.71
CA LEU A 166 21.50 -7.96 -5.01
C LEU A 166 21.79 -7.96 -6.53
N GLN A 167 20.75 -7.75 -7.34
CA GLN A 167 20.85 -7.65 -8.78
C GLN A 167 20.89 -6.19 -9.22
N LEU A 168 21.57 -5.94 -10.33
CA LEU A 168 21.52 -4.66 -11.00
C LEU A 168 20.24 -4.60 -11.85
N GLU A 169 19.46 -3.55 -11.67
CA GLU A 169 18.26 -3.23 -12.43
C GLU A 169 18.52 -2.07 -13.39
N GLY A 170 17.70 -1.95 -14.44
CA GLY A 170 17.78 -0.88 -15.43
C GLY A 170 18.45 -1.28 -16.75
N PHE A 171 18.62 -2.58 -16.98
CA PHE A 171 19.03 -3.13 -18.27
C PHE A 171 17.82 -3.60 -19.08
N VAL A 172 18.03 -3.81 -20.38
CA VAL A 172 17.01 -4.39 -21.27
C VAL A 172 16.60 -5.76 -20.74
N ASP A 173 15.28 -5.94 -20.60
CA ASP A 173 14.64 -7.18 -20.15
C ASP A 173 13.33 -7.38 -20.92
N LEU A 174 13.43 -8.19 -21.97
CA LEU A 174 12.31 -8.66 -22.81
C LEU A 174 11.96 -10.12 -22.46
N GLY A 175 12.29 -10.58 -21.25
CA GLY A 175 12.13 -11.97 -20.82
C GLY A 175 13.01 -12.93 -21.63
N ASP A 176 12.48 -14.09 -21.97
CA ASP A 176 13.19 -15.15 -22.71
C ASP A 176 13.61 -14.74 -24.12
N TYR A 177 13.00 -13.69 -24.67
CA TYR A 177 13.33 -13.17 -26.01
C TYR A 177 14.38 -12.07 -26.00
N THR A 178 14.98 -11.76 -24.85
CA THR A 178 16.02 -10.73 -24.75
C THR A 178 17.26 -11.13 -25.58
N PRO A 179 17.61 -10.37 -26.64
CA PRO A 179 18.81 -10.66 -27.42
C PRO A 179 20.06 -10.57 -26.55
N GLU A 180 20.99 -11.51 -26.69
CA GLU A 180 22.22 -11.54 -25.87
C GLU A 180 23.03 -10.25 -25.96
N GLN A 181 23.03 -9.63 -27.13
CA GLN A 181 23.71 -8.35 -27.41
C GLN A 181 23.16 -7.18 -26.59
N LEU A 182 21.89 -7.25 -26.17
CA LEU A 182 21.20 -6.17 -25.45
C LEU A 182 21.15 -6.37 -23.94
N ARG A 183 21.49 -7.56 -23.41
CA ARG A 183 21.37 -7.91 -21.98
C ARG A 183 22.17 -7.01 -21.04
N HIS A 184 23.22 -6.35 -21.54
CA HIS A 184 24.05 -5.42 -20.77
C HIS A 184 23.85 -3.95 -21.18
N THR A 185 22.87 -3.70 -22.03
CA THR A 185 22.50 -2.36 -22.49
C THR A 185 21.46 -1.77 -21.54
N ARG A 186 21.60 -0.48 -21.23
CA ARG A 186 20.64 0.22 -20.38
C ARG A 186 19.31 0.37 -21.11
N ALA A 187 18.21 0.15 -20.40
CA ALA A 187 16.89 0.38 -20.97
C ALA A 187 16.54 1.88 -20.90
N ASP A 188 15.88 2.35 -21.96
CA ASP A 188 15.35 3.72 -22.06
C ASP A 188 13.86 3.74 -22.42
N HIS A 189 13.24 2.58 -22.65
CA HIS A 189 11.81 2.47 -22.85
C HIS A 189 11.24 1.31 -22.02
N ALA A 190 9.97 1.42 -21.64
CA ALA A 190 9.18 0.37 -21.04
C ALA A 190 8.04 -0.01 -22.00
N LEU A 191 8.02 -1.27 -22.43
CA LEU A 191 6.92 -1.85 -23.18
C LEU A 191 5.86 -2.37 -22.20
N VAL A 192 4.65 -1.79 -22.27
CA VAL A 192 3.56 -2.09 -21.33
C VAL A 192 2.43 -2.81 -22.04
N PHE A 193 2.01 -3.95 -21.49
CA PHE A 193 0.82 -4.68 -21.93
C PHE A 193 -0.32 -4.41 -20.97
N MET A 194 -1.45 -3.95 -21.49
CA MET A 194 -2.60 -3.52 -20.71
C MET A 194 -3.89 -4.12 -21.25
N PHE A 195 -4.68 -4.75 -20.38
CA PHE A 195 -5.99 -5.26 -20.72
C PHE A 195 -7.11 -4.32 -20.26
N GLN A 196 -8.04 -4.03 -21.17
CA GLN A 196 -9.25 -3.26 -20.90
C GLN A 196 -10.49 -4.00 -21.43
N PRO A 197 -11.46 -4.38 -20.58
CA PRO A 197 -12.71 -4.97 -21.03
C PRO A 197 -13.56 -3.96 -21.80
N PHE A 198 -14.38 -4.44 -22.73
CA PHE A 198 -15.41 -3.62 -23.39
C PHE A 198 -16.53 -3.26 -22.43
N GLN A 199 -16.90 -4.19 -21.55
CA GLN A 199 -17.94 -4.03 -20.55
C GLN A 199 -17.31 -4.04 -19.15
N GLY A 200 -17.14 -2.84 -18.60
CA GLY A 200 -16.55 -2.63 -17.28
C GLY A 200 -15.64 -1.40 -17.27
N LYS A 201 -15.58 -0.72 -16.12
CA LYS A 201 -14.72 0.46 -15.91
C LYS A 201 -13.48 0.08 -15.11
N TRP A 202 -12.69 -0.85 -15.63
CA TRP A 202 -11.41 -1.22 -15.02
C TRP A 202 -10.38 -1.50 -16.09
N VAL A 203 -9.11 -1.40 -15.71
CA VAL A 203 -7.95 -1.61 -16.57
C VAL A 203 -6.90 -2.34 -15.74
N GLN A 204 -6.14 -3.25 -16.36
CA GLN A 204 -5.08 -3.99 -15.66
C GLN A 204 -3.84 -4.06 -16.54
N VAL A 205 -2.69 -3.70 -15.98
CA VAL A 205 -1.39 -4.00 -16.58
C VAL A 205 -1.14 -5.49 -16.39
N VAL A 206 -0.91 -6.21 -17.49
CA VAL A 206 -0.72 -7.67 -17.51
C VAL A 206 0.73 -8.07 -17.75
N GLY A 207 1.54 -7.17 -18.32
CA GLY A 207 2.96 -7.38 -18.52
C GLY A 207 3.71 -6.07 -18.66
N LEU A 208 4.99 -6.09 -18.28
CA LEU A 208 5.89 -4.95 -18.35
C LEU A 208 7.28 -5.44 -18.73
N PHE A 209 7.86 -4.89 -19.79
CA PHE A 209 9.19 -5.23 -20.27
C PHE A 209 10.04 -3.98 -20.43
N LEU A 210 11.35 -4.12 -20.34
CA LEU A 210 12.31 -3.04 -20.55
C LEU A 210 13.01 -3.20 -21.90
N SER A 211 12.99 -2.16 -22.71
CA SER A 211 13.62 -2.14 -24.03
C SER A 211 14.64 -1.00 -24.16
N LYS A 212 15.49 -1.14 -25.17
CA LYS A 212 16.33 -0.06 -25.68
C LYS A 212 15.79 0.35 -27.03
N ASP A 213 15.52 1.64 -27.21
CA ASP A 213 14.82 2.18 -28.37
C ASP A 213 13.48 1.43 -28.59
N SER A 214 13.14 1.13 -29.84
CA SER A 214 11.92 0.39 -30.18
C SER A 214 12.14 -1.11 -30.22
N VAL A 215 11.15 -1.87 -29.73
CA VAL A 215 11.17 -3.34 -29.80
C VAL A 215 10.99 -3.80 -31.25
N THR A 216 11.90 -4.67 -31.73
CA THR A 216 11.78 -5.27 -33.07
C THR A 216 10.46 -5.99 -33.25
N SER A 217 9.86 -5.89 -34.44
CA SER A 217 8.54 -6.47 -34.73
C SER A 217 8.46 -7.98 -34.46
N GLU A 218 9.55 -8.72 -34.68
CA GLU A 218 9.61 -10.16 -34.40
C GLU A 218 9.47 -10.48 -32.91
N ILE A 219 10.16 -9.74 -32.03
CA ILE A 219 10.07 -9.92 -30.58
C ILE A 219 8.71 -9.46 -30.07
N LEU A 220 8.21 -8.32 -30.58
CA LEU A 220 6.90 -7.81 -30.23
C LEU A 220 5.80 -8.84 -30.56
N GLN A 221 5.87 -9.47 -31.74
CA GLN A 221 4.92 -10.52 -32.12
C GLN A 221 4.98 -11.73 -31.17
N LYS A 222 6.18 -12.16 -30.77
CA LYS A 222 6.33 -13.27 -29.80
C LYS A 222 5.72 -12.92 -28.44
N LEU A 223 6.01 -11.73 -27.91
CA LEU A 223 5.45 -11.24 -26.65
C LEU A 223 3.93 -11.09 -26.71
N LEU A 224 3.39 -10.60 -27.83
CA LEU A 224 1.94 -10.53 -28.06
C LEU A 224 1.31 -11.91 -28.06
N MET A 225 1.88 -12.86 -28.80
CA MET A 225 1.38 -14.24 -28.85
C MET A 225 1.40 -14.88 -27.47
N GLU A 226 2.49 -14.71 -26.71
CA GLU A 226 2.59 -15.21 -25.35
C GLU A 226 1.55 -14.57 -24.43
N CYS A 227 1.38 -13.24 -24.49
CA CYS A 227 0.36 -12.54 -23.72
C CYS A 227 -1.06 -13.04 -24.06
N THR A 228 -1.36 -13.25 -25.34
CA THR A 228 -2.66 -13.77 -25.79
C THR A 228 -2.87 -15.19 -25.26
N ILE A 229 -1.86 -16.06 -25.36
CA ILE A 229 -1.94 -17.42 -24.81
C ILE A 229 -2.19 -17.37 -23.31
N LEU A 230 -1.45 -16.55 -22.54
CA LEU A 230 -1.62 -16.43 -21.09
C LEU A 230 -3.02 -15.91 -20.71
N LEU A 231 -3.62 -15.04 -21.52
CA LEU A 231 -4.99 -14.54 -21.31
C LEU A 231 -6.07 -15.55 -21.76
N GLU A 232 -5.80 -16.37 -22.77
CA GLU A 232 -6.76 -17.35 -23.30
C GLU A 232 -6.71 -18.71 -22.59
N PHE A 233 -5.55 -19.14 -22.07
CA PHE A 233 -5.28 -20.50 -21.60
C PHE A 233 -6.24 -20.99 -20.50
N ASP A 234 -6.82 -20.07 -19.72
CA ASP A 234 -7.84 -20.38 -18.69
C ASP A 234 -9.21 -19.76 -18.99
N ARG A 235 -9.45 -19.33 -20.24
CA ARG A 235 -10.62 -18.52 -20.66
C ARG A 235 -10.79 -17.26 -19.79
N TYR A 236 -9.68 -16.57 -19.50
CA TYR A 236 -9.76 -15.33 -18.73
C TYR A 236 -10.55 -14.29 -19.52
N ILE A 237 -10.31 -14.18 -20.82
CA ILE A 237 -10.85 -13.15 -21.72
C ILE A 237 -11.09 -13.79 -23.10
N GLU A 238 -12.16 -13.37 -23.79
CA GLU A 238 -12.37 -13.68 -25.22
C GLU A 238 -12.04 -12.43 -26.05
N PHE A 239 -11.06 -12.50 -26.94
CA PHE A 239 -10.74 -11.37 -27.82
C PHE A 239 -11.76 -11.26 -28.96
N SER A 240 -12.21 -10.03 -29.26
CA SER A 240 -12.94 -9.76 -30.51
C SER A 240 -12.15 -8.89 -31.48
N TYR A 241 -11.25 -8.01 -31.01
CA TYR A 241 -10.38 -7.19 -31.86
C TYR A 241 -9.06 -6.84 -31.16
N MET A 242 -7.95 -6.95 -31.88
CA MET A 242 -6.61 -6.48 -31.47
C MET A 242 -6.40 -5.13 -32.16
N TYR A 243 -6.36 -4.03 -31.39
CA TYR A 243 -6.14 -2.68 -31.95
C TYR A 243 -4.71 -2.25 -31.70
N PHE A 244 -3.96 -2.05 -32.79
CA PHE A 244 -2.64 -1.44 -32.77
C PHE A 244 -2.79 0.07 -32.97
N HIS A 245 -2.26 0.88 -32.06
CA HIS A 245 -1.89 2.26 -32.38
C HIS A 245 -0.39 2.27 -32.68
N GLN A 246 -0.05 2.29 -33.96
CA GLN A 246 1.27 2.68 -34.41
C GLN A 246 1.26 4.21 -34.46
N ASN A 247 2.07 4.87 -33.62
CA ASN A 247 2.49 6.24 -33.84
C ASN A 247 3.78 6.25 -34.65
#